data_AF-X0URG5-F1
#
_entry.id   AF-X0URG5-F1
#
_cell.length_a   1.000
_cell.length_b   1.000
_cell.length_c   1.000
_cell.angle_alpha   90.00
_cell.angle_beta   90.00
_cell.angle_gamma   90.00
#
_symmetry.space_group_name_H-M   'P 1'
#
loop_
_entity.id
_entity.type
_entity.pdbx_description
1 polymer ?
#
loop_
_entity_poly.entity_id
_entity_poly.type
_entity_poly.pdbx_seq_one_letter_code
_entity_poly.pdbx_strand_id
1 'polypeptide(L)' 'EIIQIPFVLAKDGIPISSTRIKNKEVDSEGTIIERD' A
#
# COMPACT_ATOMS: atom_id res chain seq x y z
N GLU A 1 9.80 21.07 12.68
CA GLU A 1 9.71 19.83 13.47
C GLU A 1 9.43 18.68 12.51
N ILE A 2 10.05 17.51 12.70
CA ILE A 2 9.85 16.33 11.83
C ILE A 2 8.89 15.39 12.56
N ILE A 3 7.76 15.07 11.93
CA ILE A 3 6.75 14.15 12.49
C ILE A 3 6.98 12.76 11.90
N GLN A 4 7.21 11.76 12.76
CA GLN A 4 7.29 10.37 12.32
C GLN A 4 5.90 9.76 12.29
N ILE A 5 5.52 9.21 11.14
CA ILE A 5 4.27 8.46 10.96
C ILE A 5 4.63 6.98 10.91
N PRO A 6 3.97 6.12 11.71
CA PRO A 6 4.22 4.68 11.66
C PRO A 6 3.88 4.15 10.27
N PHE A 7 4.75 3.29 9.76
CA PHE A 7 4.51 2.57 8.51
C PHE A 7 3.41 1.52 8.74
N VAL A 8 2.38 1.53 7.88
CA VAL A 8 1.24 0.60 7.98
C VAL A 8 1.25 -0.31 6.77
N LEU A 9 1.16 -1.62 7.03
CA LEU A 9 1.02 -2.64 5.99
C LEU A 9 -0.44 -2.74 5.55
N ALA A 10 -0.66 -3.20 4.32
CA ALA A 10 -1.97 -3.64 3.87
C ALA A 10 -2.46 -4.86 4.67
N LYS A 11 -3.74 -5.21 4.50
CA LYS A 11 -4.36 -6.38 5.16
C LYS A 11 -3.63 -7.69 4.84
N ASP A 12 -3.01 -7.79 3.66
CA ASP A 12 -2.20 -8.92 3.19
C ASP A 12 -0.76 -8.92 3.75
N GLY A 13 -0.39 -7.94 4.59
CA GLY A 13 0.95 -7.80 5.14
C GLY A 13 1.97 -7.22 4.15
N ILE A 14 1.54 -6.75 2.98
CA ILE A 14 2.41 -6.19 1.95
C ILE A 14 2.47 -4.65 2.09
N PRO A 15 3.64 -4.02 1.87
CA PRO A 15 3.75 -2.57 1.77
C PRO A 15 2.77 -1.93 0.77
N ILE A 16 1.96 -0.99 1.26
CA ILE A 16 1.24 -0.04 0.41
C ILE A 16 2.22 1.07 0.03
N SER A 17 2.25 1.45 -1.25
CA SER A 17 2.99 2.62 -1.71
C SER A 17 2.16 3.47 -2.66
N SER A 18 2.43 4.78 -2.67
CA SER A 18 1.79 5.73 -3.59
C SER A 18 2.01 5.35 -5.06
N THR A 19 3.16 4.77 -5.39
CA THR A 19 3.45 4.23 -6.73
C THR A 19 2.48 3.11 -7.11
N ARG A 20 2.21 2.17 -6.21
CA ARG A 20 1.27 1.06 -6.45
C ARG A 20 -0.17 1.55 -6.61
N ILE A 21 -0.59 2.51 -5.78
CA ILE A 21 -1.90 3.17 -5.90
C ILE A 21 -2.02 3.84 -7.27
N LYS A 22 -0.99 4.61 -7.68
CA LYS A 22 -0.95 5.27 -8.99
C LYS A 22 -1.04 4.26 -10.14
N ASN A 23 -0.38 3.11 -10.00
CA ASN A 23 -0.37 2.06 -11.00
C ASN A 23 -1.63 1.18 -11.00
N LYS A 24 -2.58 1.42 -10.09
CA LYS A 24 -3.77 0.57 -9.89
C LYS A 24 -3.41 -0.89 -9.61
N GLU A 25 -2.31 -1.09 -8.88
CA GLU A 25 -1.84 -2.40 -8.41
C GLU A 25 -2.45 -2.75 -7.04
N VAL A 26 -3.33 -1.90 -6.54
CA VAL A 26 -4.00 -2.01 -5.24
C VAL A 26 -5.50 -1.84 -5.46
N ASP A 27 -6.30 -2.67 -4.82
CA ASP A 27 -7.76 -2.56 -4.83
C ASP A 27 -8.26 -1.42 -3.92
N SER A 28 -9.58 -1.23 -3.85
CA SER A 28 -10.20 -0.22 -3.00
C SER A 28 -10.01 -0.45 -1.50
N GLU A 29 -9.66 -1.67 -1.09
CA GLU A 29 -9.42 -2.06 0.29
C GLU A 29 -7.94 -1.93 0.70
N GLY A 30 -7.08 -1.49 -0.22
CA GLY A 30 -5.65 -1.35 0.03
C GLY A 30 -4.86 -2.66 -0.15
N THR A 31 -5.46 -3.70 -0.74
CA THR A 31 -4.84 -5.02 -0.96
C THR A 31 -4.19 -5.09 -2.33
N ILE A 32 -3.06 -5.79 -2.45
CA ILE A 32 -2.41 -5.97 -3.75
C ILE A 32 -3.29 -6.84 -4.64
N ILE A 33 -3.56 -6.33 -5.85
CA ILE A 33 -4.16 -7.13 -6.91
C ILE A 33 -3.03 -8.00 -7.43
N GLU A 34 -2.96 -9.25 -6.99
CA GLU A 34 -1.92 -10.21 -7.37
C GLU A 34 -1.59 -10.13 -8.87
N ARG A 35 -0.29 -10.19 -9.19
CA ARG A 35 0.17 -10.53 -10.54
C ARG A 35 0.70 -11.95 -10.48
N ASP A 36 0.26 -12.77 -11.44
CA ASP A 36 0.84 -14.09 -11.74
C ASP A 36 2.37 -14.05 -11.81
#